data_AF-A0A8E2I2N6-F1
#
_entry.id   AF-A0A8E2I2N6-F1
#
_cell.length_a   1.000
_cell.length_b   1.000
_cell.length_c   1.000
_cell.angle_alpha   90.00
_cell.angle_beta   90.00
_cell.angle_gamma   90.00
#
_symmetry.space_group_name_H-M   'P 1'
#
loop_
_entity.id
_entity.type
_entity.pdbx_description
1 polymer ?
#
loop_
_entity_poly.entity_id
_entity_poly.type
_entity_poly.pdbx_seq_one_letter_code
_entity_poly.pdbx_strand_id
1 'polypeptide(L)'
;MLKMANIELIRKLHFKEGRSIRQLAKDLTLSRQTIRKALQQNEIPTYQRSKPVTNPVIDPVKPIIIRWLTDDETAPLKQRHRAAQIHRRLVKEYGFKGGESTVRRFVRQYKQLKETPNSSIPLEFDTGEFAQFDCGEIIVLLNGIETKVMLFCMRLLYSRKIFVKVFQHQRQEALFQGHADAFDYFGGVPKTIVYDNMKTAVKKVLEGTKREEQEAFIQFRSYYLFDAQFCAPAKGNEKGQVEKLVQTARAQFLVPVPQVSDLQVLNHYLLEQCDAYEETYVPKTKEQVGERFLQEKQQLLPIIGTHPCARKVRASVNSLSLVNFETNAYSVPTRYAGRKDAQINAYVNHIEINIDGNCVAKHERSYEKLQEIFEVDHYLDELERKPRAIQHARPVRRANLPPSYQEFYKRSLSKYG
;
A
#
# COMPACT_ATOMS: atom_id res chain seq x y z
N MET A 1 10.28 45.52 20.89
CA MET A 1 9.85 46.00 19.55
C MET A 1 8.36 46.34 19.65
N LEU A 2 7.94 47.54 19.27
CA LEU A 2 6.52 47.95 19.36
C LEU A 2 5.69 47.15 18.35
N LYS A 3 4.54 46.59 18.79
CA LYS A 3 3.56 45.97 17.89
C LYS A 3 2.82 47.05 17.09
N MET A 4 2.31 46.70 15.90
CA MET A 4 1.57 47.64 15.04
C MET A 4 0.38 48.30 15.70
N ALA A 5 -0.36 47.55 16.53
CA ALA A 5 -1.45 48.10 17.33
C ALA A 5 -0.99 49.25 18.23
N ASN A 6 0.26 49.22 18.75
CA ASN A 6 0.77 50.28 19.60
C ASN A 6 1.23 51.50 18.78
N ILE A 7 1.77 51.31 17.57
CA ILE A 7 2.15 52.42 16.67
C ILE A 7 0.90 53.13 16.16
N GLU A 8 -0.12 52.37 15.76
CA GLU A 8 -1.42 52.91 15.33
C GLU A 8 -2.08 53.72 16.44
N LEU A 9 -2.12 53.18 17.67
CA LEU A 9 -2.68 53.87 18.83
C LEU A 9 -1.95 55.18 19.12
N ILE A 10 -0.61 55.16 19.17
CA ILE A 10 0.20 56.38 19.39
C ILE A 10 -0.09 57.45 18.32
N ARG A 11 -0.18 57.04 17.05
CA ARG A 11 -0.43 57.96 15.94
C ARG A 11 -1.85 58.52 15.96
N LYS A 12 -2.87 57.70 16.27
CA LYS A 12 -4.27 58.18 16.43
C LYS A 12 -4.37 59.21 17.55
N LEU A 13 -3.84 58.88 18.73
CA LEU A 13 -3.90 59.77 19.89
C LEU A 13 -3.14 61.10 19.66
N HIS A 14 -2.07 61.09 18.86
CA HIS A 14 -1.33 62.32 18.54
C HIS A 14 -1.97 63.14 17.42
N PHE A 15 -2.25 62.53 16.26
CA PHE A 15 -2.69 63.26 15.06
C PHE A 15 -4.20 63.52 15.00
N LYS A 16 -5.04 62.68 15.63
CA LYS A 16 -6.50 62.92 15.68
C LYS A 16 -6.94 63.61 16.95
N GLU A 17 -6.37 63.23 18.10
CA GLU A 17 -6.78 63.79 19.40
C GLU A 17 -5.86 64.91 19.90
N GLY A 18 -4.82 65.28 19.14
CA GLY A 18 -3.95 66.42 19.47
C GLY A 18 -3.07 66.26 20.71
N ARG A 19 -2.97 65.04 21.28
CA ARG A 19 -2.25 64.82 22.54
C ARG A 19 -0.76 65.03 22.37
N SER A 20 -0.13 65.73 23.32
CA SER A 20 1.31 65.99 23.25
C SER A 20 2.16 64.72 23.48
N ILE A 21 3.39 64.69 22.94
CA ILE A 21 4.36 63.60 23.17
C ILE A 21 4.61 63.37 24.67
N ARG A 22 4.53 64.43 25.49
CA ARG A 22 4.71 64.36 26.94
C ARG A 22 3.55 63.64 27.64
N GLN A 23 2.31 63.88 27.21
CA GLN A 23 1.14 63.15 27.71
C GLN A 23 1.18 61.69 27.30
N LEU A 24 1.46 61.40 26.02
CA LEU A 24 1.54 60.03 25.51
C LEU A 24 2.60 59.20 26.23
N ALA A 25 3.74 59.81 26.59
CA ALA A 25 4.80 59.13 27.33
C ALA A 25 4.37 58.73 28.75
N LYS A 26 3.49 59.52 29.36
CA LYS A 26 2.95 59.26 30.69
C LYS A 26 1.84 58.21 30.62
N ASP A 27 0.88 58.40 29.71
CA ASP A 27 -0.33 57.56 29.60
C ASP A 27 -0.01 56.14 29.12
N LEU A 28 0.93 56.00 28.18
CA LEU A 28 1.30 54.70 27.62
C LEU A 28 2.54 54.09 28.29
N THR A 29 3.15 54.77 29.27
CA THR A 29 4.41 54.37 29.93
C THR A 29 5.54 54.03 28.94
N LEU A 30 5.63 54.79 27.84
CA LEU A 30 6.65 54.63 26.80
C LEU A 30 7.66 55.78 26.84
N SER A 31 8.91 55.49 26.49
CA SER A 31 9.92 56.56 26.38
C SER A 31 9.50 57.58 25.30
N ARG A 32 9.81 58.87 25.53
CA ARG A 32 9.53 59.93 24.56
C ARG A 32 10.22 59.69 23.21
N GLN A 33 11.37 59.02 23.21
CA GLN A 33 12.11 58.65 22.00
C GLN A 33 11.37 57.56 21.22
N THR A 34 10.79 56.60 21.91
CA THR A 34 9.94 55.55 21.34
C THR A 34 8.68 56.13 20.68
N ILE A 35 8.05 57.13 21.32
CA ILE A 35 6.88 57.83 20.77
C ILE A 35 7.26 58.66 19.53
N ARG A 36 8.35 59.44 19.59
CA ARG A 36 8.85 60.18 18.40
C ARG A 36 9.12 59.25 17.23
N LYS A 37 9.75 58.10 17.50
CA LYS A 37 10.02 57.08 16.48
C LYS A 37 8.73 56.51 15.89
N ALA A 38 7.71 56.23 16.70
CA ALA A 38 6.41 55.75 16.23
C ALA A 38 5.63 56.80 15.41
N LEU A 39 5.77 58.09 15.73
CA LEU A 39 5.16 59.19 14.97
C LEU A 39 5.84 59.43 13.62
N GLN A 40 7.14 59.16 13.51
CA GLN A 40 7.90 59.28 12.26
C GLN A 40 7.81 58.03 11.37
N GLN A 41 7.48 56.87 11.94
CA GLN A 41 7.36 55.61 11.20
C GLN A 41 5.96 55.48 10.57
N ASN A 42 5.90 55.56 9.23
CA ASN A 42 4.69 55.27 8.44
C ASN A 42 4.57 53.77 8.07
N GLU A 43 5.63 52.99 8.27
CA GLU A 43 5.70 51.57 7.90
C GLU A 43 6.18 50.69 9.06
N ILE A 44 5.79 49.41 9.01
CA ILE A 44 6.18 48.38 9.98
C ILE A 44 7.71 48.24 9.96
N PRO A 45 8.44 48.39 11.09
CA PRO A 45 9.85 48.01 11.12
C PRO A 45 9.92 46.50 10.90
N THR A 46 10.32 46.10 9.70
CA THR A 46 10.64 44.70 9.38
C THR A 46 12.02 44.41 9.94
N TYR A 47 12.16 43.27 10.61
CA TYR A 47 13.47 42.78 11.01
C TYR A 47 14.28 42.46 9.74
N GLN A 48 15.17 43.37 9.36
CA GLN A 48 16.16 43.14 8.33
C GLN A 48 17.48 42.80 9.00
N ARG A 49 18.00 41.58 8.76
CA ARG A 49 19.36 41.23 9.18
C ARG A 49 20.34 42.02 8.33
N SER A 50 21.15 42.85 8.98
CA SER A 50 22.17 43.68 8.32
C SER A 50 23.40 42.89 7.84
N LYS A 51 23.56 41.64 8.30
CA LYS A 51 24.66 40.75 7.88
C LYS A 51 24.12 39.37 7.49
N PRO A 52 24.64 38.75 6.42
CA PRO A 52 24.30 37.38 6.04
C PRO A 52 24.72 36.40 7.14
N VAL A 53 23.96 35.31 7.31
CA VAL A 53 24.29 34.25 8.28
C VAL A 53 25.54 33.53 7.79
N THR A 54 26.66 33.71 8.48
CA THR A 54 27.86 32.90 8.27
C THR A 54 27.72 31.59 9.03
N ASN A 55 27.86 30.46 8.35
CA ASN A 55 27.98 29.14 8.95
C ASN A 55 29.46 28.71 8.86
N PRO A 56 30.30 29.10 9.82
CA PRO A 56 31.76 29.03 9.70
C PRO A 56 32.31 27.61 9.46
N VAL A 57 31.56 26.58 9.86
CA VAL A 57 31.97 25.18 9.70
C VAL A 57 31.75 24.69 8.27
N ILE A 58 30.60 24.97 7.66
CA ILE A 58 30.23 24.40 6.35
C ILE A 58 30.56 25.33 5.18
N ASP A 59 30.54 26.65 5.39
CA ASP A 59 30.79 27.64 4.34
C ASP A 59 32.09 27.38 3.54
N PRO A 60 33.23 27.02 4.16
CA PRO A 60 34.48 26.76 3.43
C PRO A 60 34.40 25.56 2.47
N VAL A 61 33.57 24.56 2.80
CA VAL A 61 33.46 23.31 2.03
C VAL A 61 32.25 23.28 1.10
N LYS A 62 31.36 24.29 1.15
CA LYS A 62 30.19 24.38 0.25
C LYS A 62 30.55 24.25 -1.24
N PRO A 63 31.57 24.93 -1.78
CA PRO A 63 31.91 24.81 -3.21
C PRO A 63 32.28 23.38 -3.62
N ILE A 64 32.95 22.64 -2.72
CA ILE A 64 33.35 21.25 -2.93
C ILE A 64 32.11 20.35 -2.98
N ILE A 65 31.20 20.52 -2.02
CA ILE A 65 29.94 19.76 -1.98
C ILE A 65 29.10 20.03 -3.24
N ILE A 66 28.99 21.30 -3.64
CA ILE A 66 28.27 21.72 -4.85
C ILE A 66 28.87 21.05 -6.08
N ARG A 67 30.21 21.06 -6.21
CA ARG A 67 30.91 20.39 -7.31
C ARG A 67 30.59 18.91 -7.36
N TRP A 68 30.76 18.17 -6.25
CA TRP A 68 30.45 16.73 -6.23
C TRP A 68 28.98 16.43 -6.56
N LEU A 69 28.05 17.24 -6.07
CA LEU A 69 26.64 17.08 -6.39
C LEU A 69 26.33 17.39 -7.86
N THR A 70 27.10 18.28 -8.49
CA THR A 70 26.96 18.62 -9.91
C THR A 70 27.56 17.51 -10.78
N ASP A 71 28.73 16.99 -10.41
CA ASP A 71 29.35 15.83 -11.07
C ASP A 71 28.44 14.58 -10.96
N ASP A 72 27.72 14.43 -9.85
CA ASP A 72 26.74 13.36 -9.65
C ASP A 72 25.55 13.42 -10.61
N GLU A 73 25.24 14.59 -11.21
CA GLU A 73 24.08 14.73 -12.10
C GLU A 73 24.23 13.88 -13.37
N THR A 74 25.45 13.74 -13.88
CA THR A 74 25.79 12.94 -15.07
C THR A 74 26.30 11.53 -14.74
N ALA A 75 26.59 11.25 -13.46
CA ALA A 75 27.06 9.93 -13.02
C ALA A 75 25.93 8.87 -12.97
N PRO A 76 26.26 7.57 -13.13
CA PRO A 76 25.30 6.47 -12.95
C PRO A 76 24.62 6.49 -11.58
N LEU A 77 23.31 6.23 -11.51
CA LEU A 77 22.50 6.35 -10.27
C LEU A 77 23.10 5.63 -9.04
N LYS A 78 23.71 4.45 -9.24
CA LYS A 78 24.33 3.66 -8.16
C LYS A 78 25.69 4.20 -7.68
N GLN A 79 26.27 5.16 -8.40
CA GLN A 79 27.60 5.74 -8.13
C GLN A 79 27.53 7.20 -7.67
N ARG A 80 26.34 7.75 -7.47
CA ARG A 80 26.14 9.11 -6.94
C ARG A 80 26.40 9.17 -5.43
N HIS A 81 26.90 10.29 -4.94
CA HIS A 81 27.20 10.46 -3.54
C HIS A 81 25.91 10.57 -2.69
N ARG A 82 25.86 9.76 -1.64
CA ARG A 82 24.92 9.99 -0.52
C ARG A 82 25.50 11.06 0.41
N ALA A 83 24.65 11.81 1.11
CA ALA A 83 25.10 12.85 2.04
C ALA A 83 26.07 12.32 3.13
N ALA A 84 25.88 11.08 3.58
CA ALA A 84 26.81 10.38 4.48
C ALA A 84 28.19 10.16 3.84
N GLN A 85 28.23 9.83 2.54
CA GLN A 85 29.47 9.65 1.80
C GLN A 85 30.18 10.98 1.56
N ILE A 86 29.43 12.04 1.24
CA ILE A 86 29.96 13.41 1.15
C ILE A 86 30.63 13.80 2.46
N HIS A 87 29.99 13.57 3.61
CA HIS A 87 30.59 13.85 4.92
C HIS A 87 31.90 13.07 5.14
N ARG A 88 31.90 11.76 4.89
CA ARG A 88 33.13 10.93 5.03
C ARG A 88 34.27 11.44 4.17
N ARG A 89 34.00 11.82 2.92
CA ARG A 89 35.00 12.40 2.02
C ARG A 89 35.49 13.75 2.51
N LEU A 90 34.61 14.63 2.99
CA LEU A 90 35.01 15.91 3.57
C LEU A 90 35.92 15.75 4.79
N VAL A 91 35.63 14.78 5.68
CA VAL A 91 36.46 14.49 6.85
C VAL A 91 37.84 13.96 6.39
N LYS A 92 37.84 12.99 5.48
CA LYS A 92 39.06 12.29 5.05
C LYS A 92 39.97 13.14 4.15
N GLU A 93 39.40 13.84 3.18
CA GLU A 93 40.13 14.54 2.11
C GLU A 93 40.36 16.03 2.44
N TYR A 94 39.52 16.63 3.28
CA TYR A 94 39.54 18.09 3.54
C TYR A 94 39.55 18.47 5.02
N GLY A 95 39.69 17.49 5.94
CA GLY A 95 39.81 17.76 7.38
C GLY A 95 38.57 18.42 8.01
N PHE A 96 37.38 18.18 7.45
CA PHE A 96 36.13 18.80 7.91
C PHE A 96 35.78 18.40 9.35
N LYS A 97 35.51 19.39 10.21
CA LYS A 97 35.20 19.21 11.65
C LYS A 97 33.71 19.24 11.98
N GLY A 98 32.84 19.44 10.98
CA GLY A 98 31.39 19.51 11.20
C GLY A 98 30.71 18.14 11.26
N GLY A 99 29.51 18.12 11.85
CA GLY A 99 28.69 16.93 11.94
C GLY A 99 28.05 16.54 10.60
N GLU A 100 27.75 15.25 10.43
CA GLU A 100 27.06 14.73 9.24
C GLU A 100 25.69 15.40 9.02
N SER A 101 24.98 15.74 10.10
CA SER A 101 23.70 16.46 10.06
C SER A 101 23.81 17.82 9.36
N THR A 102 24.93 18.52 9.51
CA THR A 102 25.19 19.81 8.83
C THR A 102 25.33 19.61 7.33
N VAL A 103 26.04 18.57 6.90
CA VAL A 103 26.20 18.20 5.48
C VAL A 103 24.85 17.77 4.91
N ARG A 104 24.10 16.89 5.60
CA ARG A 104 22.75 16.48 5.17
C ARG A 104 21.81 17.68 5.00
N ARG A 105 21.83 18.63 5.93
CA ARG A 105 21.02 19.85 5.85
C ARG A 105 21.37 20.68 4.62
N PHE A 106 22.67 20.90 4.37
CA PHE A 106 23.13 21.66 3.21
C PHE A 106 22.81 20.97 1.89
N VAL A 107 23.07 19.66 1.77
CA VAL A 107 22.72 18.88 0.57
C VAL A 107 21.22 18.95 0.30
N ARG A 108 20.37 18.85 1.33
CA ARG A 108 18.91 19.01 1.19
C ARG A 108 18.54 20.41 0.69
N GLN A 109 19.09 21.46 1.27
CA GLN A 109 18.84 22.85 0.85
C GLN A 109 19.29 23.10 -0.58
N TYR A 110 20.48 22.61 -0.96
CA TYR A 110 21.01 22.73 -2.31
C TYR A 110 20.12 22.01 -3.33
N LYS A 111 19.67 20.78 -3.01
CA LYS A 111 18.72 20.06 -3.86
C LYS A 111 17.39 20.80 -4.01
N GLN A 112 16.83 21.34 -2.92
CA GLN A 112 15.61 22.14 -2.97
C GLN A 112 15.75 23.43 -3.79
N LEU A 113 16.94 24.04 -3.81
CA LEU A 113 17.23 25.23 -4.62
C LEU A 113 17.39 24.89 -6.12
N LYS A 114 17.86 23.68 -6.44
CA LYS A 114 17.97 23.18 -7.82
C LYS A 114 16.70 22.49 -8.33
N GLU A 115 15.85 22.01 -7.44
CA GLU A 115 14.53 21.51 -7.79
C GLU A 115 13.72 22.68 -8.35
N THR A 116 13.55 22.71 -9.68
CA THR A 116 12.49 23.51 -10.29
C THR A 116 11.18 23.12 -9.59
N PRO A 117 10.41 24.07 -9.06
CA PRO A 117 9.12 23.75 -8.46
C PRO A 117 8.28 23.05 -9.53
N ASN A 118 8.04 21.75 -9.34
CA ASN A 118 7.18 20.99 -10.23
C ASN A 118 5.75 21.50 -10.01
N SER A 119 5.28 22.35 -10.91
CA SER A 119 3.88 22.74 -10.97
C SER A 119 3.05 21.50 -11.32
N SER A 120 2.16 21.09 -10.43
CA SER A 120 1.19 20.04 -10.72
C SER A 120 -0.08 20.68 -11.26
N ILE A 121 -0.67 20.08 -12.29
CA ILE A 121 -1.95 20.51 -12.83
C ILE A 121 -3.06 19.87 -11.97
N PRO A 122 -4.02 20.64 -11.43
CA PRO A 122 -5.20 20.07 -10.80
C PRO A 122 -5.99 19.25 -11.82
N LEU A 123 -6.30 18.00 -11.48
CA LEU A 123 -7.09 17.10 -12.32
C LEU A 123 -8.51 16.98 -11.77
N GLU A 124 -9.47 16.93 -12.69
CA GLU A 124 -10.87 16.61 -12.47
C GLU A 124 -11.19 15.37 -13.31
N PHE A 125 -12.08 14.51 -12.81
CA PHE A 125 -12.38 13.20 -13.39
C PHE A 125 -13.88 13.03 -13.50
N ASP A 126 -14.36 12.40 -14.56
CA ASP A 126 -15.79 12.14 -14.74
C ASP A 126 -16.26 10.95 -13.89
N THR A 127 -17.57 10.86 -13.69
CA THR A 127 -18.21 9.79 -12.93
C THR A 127 -17.96 8.42 -13.54
N GLY A 128 -17.41 7.50 -12.75
CA GLY A 128 -17.22 6.09 -13.12
C GLY A 128 -16.07 5.88 -14.10
N GLU A 129 -15.36 6.95 -14.46
CA GLU A 129 -14.35 6.94 -15.51
C GLU A 129 -13.05 6.32 -15.02
N PHE A 130 -12.53 6.77 -13.89
CA PHE A 130 -11.20 6.40 -13.43
C PHE A 130 -11.16 5.87 -12.00
N ALA A 131 -10.35 4.84 -11.80
CA ALA A 131 -9.83 4.43 -10.51
C ALA A 131 -8.30 4.40 -10.51
N GLN A 132 -7.70 4.53 -9.33
CA GLN A 132 -6.27 4.24 -9.11
C GLN A 132 -6.14 3.03 -8.19
N PHE A 133 -5.31 2.08 -8.59
CA PHE A 133 -5.02 0.87 -7.82
C PHE A 133 -3.55 0.83 -7.41
N ASP A 134 -3.26 0.65 -6.12
CA ASP A 134 -1.91 0.42 -5.59
C ASP A 134 -1.86 -0.74 -4.59
N CYS A 135 -0.65 -1.25 -4.38
CA CYS A 135 -0.37 -2.24 -3.35
C CYS A 135 0.78 -1.77 -2.46
N GLY A 136 0.58 -1.89 -1.16
CA GLY A 136 1.63 -1.72 -0.16
C GLY A 136 1.96 -3.04 0.53
N GLU A 137 3.07 -3.06 1.25
CA GLU A 137 3.34 -4.11 2.25
C GLU A 137 3.08 -3.56 3.65
N ILE A 138 2.51 -4.40 4.53
CA ILE A 138 2.32 -4.09 5.94
C ILE A 138 2.75 -5.28 6.80
N ILE A 139 2.89 -5.05 8.10
CA ILE A 139 3.14 -6.08 9.10
C ILE A 139 1.88 -6.25 9.94
N VAL A 140 1.52 -7.49 10.23
CA VAL A 140 0.45 -7.88 11.17
C VAL A 140 0.98 -8.96 12.11
N LEU A 141 0.42 -9.07 13.31
CA LEU A 141 0.67 -10.20 14.20
C LEU A 141 -0.44 -11.24 13.99
N LEU A 142 -0.17 -12.22 13.12
CA LEU A 142 -1.10 -13.31 12.79
C LEU A 142 -0.84 -14.48 13.75
N ASN A 143 -1.81 -14.79 14.62
CA ASN A 143 -1.63 -15.78 15.69
C ASN A 143 -0.37 -15.55 16.54
N GLY A 144 -0.05 -14.27 16.81
CA GLY A 144 1.14 -13.87 17.56
C GLY A 144 2.45 -13.86 16.76
N ILE A 145 2.43 -14.23 15.47
CA ILE A 145 3.62 -14.26 14.61
C ILE A 145 3.63 -13.04 13.69
N GLU A 146 4.74 -12.31 13.71
CA GLU A 146 4.96 -11.19 12.78
C GLU A 146 4.97 -11.67 11.34
N THR A 147 3.95 -11.25 10.59
CA THR A 147 3.70 -11.68 9.22
C THR A 147 3.61 -10.47 8.32
N LYS A 148 4.44 -10.44 7.27
CA LYS A 148 4.32 -9.44 6.21
C LYS A 148 3.19 -9.85 5.25
N VAL A 149 2.24 -8.94 5.03
CA VAL A 149 1.10 -9.15 4.12
C VAL A 149 1.00 -8.01 3.10
N MET A 150 0.35 -8.30 1.98
CA MET A 150 0.03 -7.28 0.96
C MET A 150 -1.20 -6.50 1.41
N LEU A 151 -1.12 -5.18 1.35
CA LEU A 151 -2.24 -4.25 1.44
C LEU A 151 -2.66 -3.84 0.02
N PHE A 152 -3.83 -4.27 -0.41
CA PHE A 152 -4.50 -3.85 -1.63
C PHE A 152 -5.25 -2.54 -1.38
N CYS A 153 -5.09 -1.55 -2.26
CA CYS A 153 -5.80 -0.28 -2.18
C CYS A 153 -6.33 0.13 -3.56
N MET A 154 -7.62 0.42 -3.65
CA MET A 154 -8.23 1.01 -4.84
C MET A 154 -9.04 2.25 -4.45
N ARG A 155 -9.00 3.28 -5.28
CA ARG A 155 -9.76 4.53 -5.09
C ARG A 155 -10.39 4.99 -6.40
N LEU A 156 -11.71 5.20 -6.41
CA LEU A 156 -12.41 5.90 -7.48
C LEU A 156 -12.02 7.39 -7.45
N LEU A 157 -11.74 8.01 -8.60
CA LEU A 157 -11.16 9.36 -8.63
C LEU A 157 -12.20 10.48 -8.56
N TYR A 158 -13.45 10.24 -8.97
CA TYR A 158 -14.53 11.22 -8.84
C TYR A 158 -15.10 11.28 -7.41
N SER A 159 -15.59 10.17 -6.86
CA SER A 159 -16.20 10.14 -5.51
C SER A 159 -15.16 10.09 -4.39
N ARG A 160 -13.93 9.66 -4.69
CA ARG A 160 -12.90 9.31 -3.70
C ARG A 160 -13.23 8.09 -2.85
N LYS A 161 -14.28 7.34 -3.20
CA LYS A 161 -14.62 6.07 -2.54
C LYS A 161 -13.42 5.13 -2.61
N ILE A 162 -13.14 4.47 -1.48
CA ILE A 162 -11.98 3.62 -1.30
C ILE A 162 -12.38 2.18 -1.07
N PHE A 163 -11.48 1.28 -1.43
CA PHE A 163 -11.52 -0.12 -1.05
C PHE A 163 -10.12 -0.55 -0.61
N VAL A 164 -10.04 -1.20 0.54
CA VAL A 164 -8.78 -1.66 1.13
C VAL A 164 -8.96 -3.09 1.63
N LYS A 165 -8.03 -3.97 1.27
CA LYS A 165 -8.06 -5.39 1.68
C LYS A 165 -6.65 -5.93 1.85
N VAL A 166 -6.44 -6.90 2.73
CA VAL A 166 -5.16 -7.57 2.91
C VAL A 166 -5.16 -8.99 2.37
N PHE A 167 -4.00 -9.40 1.86
CA PHE A 167 -3.74 -10.72 1.30
C PHE A 167 -2.38 -11.24 1.76
N GLN A 168 -2.23 -12.55 1.87
CA GLN A 168 -0.97 -13.18 2.30
C GLN A 168 0.23 -12.82 1.40
N HIS A 169 0.00 -12.50 0.13
CA HIS A 169 1.05 -12.21 -0.85
C HIS A 169 0.57 -11.34 -2.03
N GLN A 170 1.52 -10.79 -2.79
CA GLN A 170 1.29 -9.99 -4.01
C GLN A 170 1.38 -10.82 -5.31
N ARG A 171 0.94 -12.08 -5.29
CA ARG A 171 0.89 -12.90 -6.50
C ARG A 171 -0.39 -12.61 -7.31
N GLN A 172 -0.39 -13.06 -8.57
CA GLN A 172 -1.44 -12.73 -9.53
C GLN A 172 -2.85 -13.11 -9.04
N GLU A 173 -3.01 -14.29 -8.43
CA GLU A 173 -4.31 -14.74 -7.90
C GLU A 173 -4.86 -13.79 -6.82
N ALA A 174 -3.99 -13.24 -5.97
CA ALA A 174 -4.40 -12.28 -4.93
C ALA A 174 -4.70 -10.90 -5.50
N LEU A 175 -3.96 -10.46 -6.50
CA LEU A 175 -4.24 -9.19 -7.17
C LEU A 175 -5.56 -9.24 -7.92
N PHE A 176 -5.84 -10.31 -8.67
CA PHE A 176 -7.10 -10.46 -9.39
C PHE A 176 -8.28 -10.60 -8.43
N GLN A 177 -8.11 -11.39 -7.36
CA GLN A 177 -9.13 -11.47 -6.31
C GLN A 177 -9.42 -10.10 -5.69
N GLY A 178 -8.38 -9.31 -5.36
CA GLY A 178 -8.58 -7.97 -4.80
C GLY A 178 -9.32 -7.00 -5.74
N HIS A 179 -9.12 -7.11 -7.05
CA HIS A 179 -9.89 -6.33 -8.02
C HIS A 179 -11.34 -6.79 -8.09
N ALA A 180 -11.58 -8.11 -8.19
CA ALA A 180 -12.93 -8.67 -8.18
C ALA A 180 -13.70 -8.24 -6.92
N ASP A 181 -13.08 -8.38 -5.75
CA ASP A 181 -13.66 -7.97 -4.47
C ASP A 181 -13.95 -6.46 -4.44
N ALA A 182 -13.08 -5.62 -5.01
CA ALA A 182 -13.29 -4.17 -5.08
C ALA A 182 -14.46 -3.82 -6.01
N PHE A 183 -14.59 -4.50 -7.14
CA PHE A 183 -15.69 -4.28 -8.08
C PHE A 183 -17.02 -4.70 -7.47
N ASP A 184 -17.06 -5.85 -6.79
CA ASP A 184 -18.23 -6.32 -6.06
C ASP A 184 -18.63 -5.31 -4.97
N TYR A 185 -17.64 -4.79 -4.22
CA TYR A 185 -17.86 -3.78 -3.19
C TYR A 185 -18.39 -2.45 -3.75
N PHE A 186 -17.86 -1.98 -4.87
CA PHE A 186 -18.40 -0.79 -5.55
C PHE A 186 -19.74 -1.07 -6.26
N GLY A 187 -20.09 -2.34 -6.47
CA GLY A 187 -21.25 -2.77 -7.26
C GLY A 187 -21.11 -2.45 -8.75
N GLY A 188 -19.88 -2.37 -9.25
CA GLY A 188 -19.57 -2.00 -10.64
C GLY A 188 -18.07 -1.85 -10.89
N VAL A 189 -17.69 -1.74 -12.16
CA VAL A 189 -16.29 -1.63 -12.59
C VAL A 189 -16.01 -0.22 -13.14
N PRO A 190 -14.94 0.48 -12.71
CA PRO A 190 -14.54 1.74 -13.34
C PRO A 190 -14.10 1.50 -14.79
N LYS A 191 -14.35 2.46 -15.68
CA LYS A 191 -14.01 2.33 -17.12
C LYS A 191 -12.52 2.16 -17.33
N THR A 192 -11.69 2.91 -16.61
CA THR A 192 -10.23 2.85 -16.67
C THR A 192 -9.63 2.74 -15.28
N ILE A 193 -8.63 1.87 -15.13
CA ILE A 193 -7.85 1.73 -13.90
C ILE A 193 -6.39 2.11 -14.20
N VAL A 194 -5.86 3.00 -13.38
CA VAL A 194 -4.47 3.46 -13.46
C VAL A 194 -3.58 2.59 -12.56
N TYR A 195 -2.57 2.00 -13.19
CA TYR A 195 -1.60 1.08 -12.61
C TYR A 195 -0.18 1.67 -12.61
N ASP A 196 0.66 1.18 -11.70
CA ASP A 196 2.11 1.26 -11.88
C ASP A 196 2.58 0.11 -12.81
N ASN A 197 3.85 0.12 -13.22
CA ASN A 197 4.48 -0.88 -14.09
C ASN A 197 4.74 -2.22 -13.38
N MET A 198 3.73 -2.76 -12.72
CA MET A 198 3.84 -4.00 -11.95
C MET A 198 3.96 -5.23 -12.85
N LYS A 199 4.89 -6.13 -12.51
CA LYS A 199 5.17 -7.35 -13.29
C LYS A 199 3.97 -8.28 -13.44
N THR A 200 2.98 -8.16 -12.56
CA THR A 200 1.76 -8.98 -12.55
C THR A 200 0.73 -8.58 -13.59
N ALA A 201 0.85 -7.36 -14.14
CA ALA A 201 0.03 -6.86 -15.25
C ALA A 201 0.88 -6.62 -16.51
N VAL A 202 2.14 -6.19 -16.34
CA VAL A 202 3.06 -5.85 -17.42
C VAL A 202 4.06 -6.97 -17.67
N LYS A 203 4.03 -7.56 -18.87
CA LYS A 203 5.04 -8.49 -19.39
C LYS A 203 6.29 -7.75 -19.87
N LYS A 204 6.11 -6.64 -20.60
CA LYS A 204 7.20 -5.80 -21.11
C LYS A 204 6.82 -4.32 -21.13
N VAL A 205 7.76 -3.47 -20.71
CA VAL A 205 7.65 -2.01 -20.79
C VAL A 205 8.12 -1.54 -22.18
N LEU A 206 7.25 -0.84 -22.93
CA LEU A 206 7.58 -0.22 -24.22
C LEU A 206 7.73 1.30 -24.06
N GLU A 207 7.95 2.02 -25.17
CA GLU A 207 8.10 3.48 -25.16
C GLU A 207 6.83 4.21 -24.66
N GLY A 208 7.01 5.24 -23.84
CA GLY A 208 5.91 6.00 -23.23
C GLY A 208 5.09 5.18 -22.23
N THR A 209 3.76 5.22 -22.38
CA THR A 209 2.78 4.48 -21.54
C THR A 209 2.39 3.12 -22.11
N LYS A 210 2.90 2.75 -23.30
CA LYS A 210 2.55 1.48 -23.98
C LYS A 210 3.18 0.27 -23.29
N ARG A 211 2.43 -0.82 -23.13
CA ARG A 211 2.92 -2.05 -22.48
C ARG A 211 2.52 -3.29 -23.29
N GLU A 212 3.36 -4.31 -23.22
CA GLU A 212 2.93 -5.69 -23.50
C GLU A 212 2.39 -6.24 -22.18
N GLU A 213 1.09 -6.53 -22.14
CA GLU A 213 0.42 -7.05 -20.95
C GLU A 213 0.60 -8.56 -20.82
N GLN A 214 0.46 -9.08 -19.61
CA GLN A 214 0.40 -10.53 -19.41
C GLN A 214 -0.94 -11.08 -19.93
N GLU A 215 -0.93 -12.24 -20.60
CA GLU A 215 -2.14 -12.88 -21.13
C GLU A 215 -3.22 -13.08 -20.06
N ALA A 216 -2.82 -13.48 -18.85
CA ALA A 216 -3.74 -13.65 -17.72
C ALA A 216 -4.38 -12.32 -17.28
N PHE A 217 -3.70 -11.19 -17.42
CA PHE A 217 -4.26 -9.87 -17.12
C PHE A 217 -5.21 -9.40 -18.22
N ILE A 218 -4.88 -9.65 -19.48
CA ILE A 218 -5.79 -9.43 -20.61
C ILE A 218 -7.06 -10.25 -20.42
N GLN A 219 -6.93 -11.54 -20.09
CA GLN A 219 -8.06 -12.41 -19.78
C GLN A 219 -8.91 -11.83 -18.64
N PHE A 220 -8.28 -11.43 -17.53
CA PHE A 220 -8.98 -10.79 -16.41
C PHE A 220 -9.77 -9.54 -16.86
N ARG A 221 -9.14 -8.65 -17.63
CA ARG A 221 -9.80 -7.47 -18.21
C ARG A 221 -10.96 -7.84 -19.12
N SER A 222 -10.88 -8.93 -19.89
CA SER A 222 -11.99 -9.37 -20.74
C SER A 222 -13.24 -9.79 -19.96
N TYR A 223 -13.11 -10.20 -18.68
CA TYR A 223 -14.28 -10.48 -17.84
C TYR A 223 -14.97 -9.22 -17.33
N TYR A 224 -14.20 -8.16 -17.04
CA TYR A 224 -14.69 -6.95 -16.38
C TYR A 224 -14.75 -5.71 -17.30
N LEU A 225 -14.23 -5.83 -18.52
CA LEU A 225 -14.28 -4.86 -19.62
C LEU A 225 -13.70 -3.46 -19.33
N PHE A 226 -12.77 -3.36 -18.38
CA PHE A 226 -12.07 -2.10 -18.08
C PHE A 226 -10.78 -1.93 -18.89
N ASP A 227 -10.39 -0.67 -19.08
CA ASP A 227 -9.13 -0.26 -19.65
C ASP A 227 -8.02 -0.09 -18.61
N ALA A 228 -6.79 -0.45 -18.95
CA ALA A 228 -5.63 -0.28 -18.09
C ALA A 228 -4.73 0.84 -18.61
N GLN A 229 -4.47 1.83 -17.75
CA GLN A 229 -3.50 2.89 -18.03
C GLN A 229 -2.27 2.70 -17.13
N PHE A 230 -1.08 2.60 -17.72
CA PHE A 230 0.16 2.43 -16.97
C PHE A 230 0.94 3.74 -16.88
N CYS A 231 1.40 4.08 -15.68
CA CYS A 231 2.22 5.26 -15.45
C CYS A 231 3.51 5.19 -16.28
N ALA A 232 3.99 6.34 -16.75
CA ALA A 232 5.29 6.40 -17.42
C ALA A 232 6.43 5.96 -16.46
N PRO A 233 7.53 5.36 -16.97
CA PRO A 233 8.62 4.92 -16.11
C PRO A 233 9.16 6.08 -15.25
N ALA A 234 9.33 5.83 -13.95
CA ALA A 234 9.77 6.82 -12.96
C ALA A 234 8.87 8.07 -12.79
N LYS A 235 7.59 8.01 -13.19
CA LYS A 235 6.58 9.06 -12.96
C LYS A 235 5.44 8.60 -12.03
N GLY A 236 5.79 8.23 -10.80
CA GLY A 236 4.80 7.82 -9.77
C GLY A 236 3.81 8.93 -9.38
N ASN A 237 4.11 10.19 -9.70
CA ASN A 237 3.25 11.34 -9.43
C ASN A 237 1.88 11.28 -10.14
N GLU A 238 1.73 10.46 -11.20
CA GLU A 238 0.46 10.21 -11.88
C GLU A 238 -0.55 9.45 -10.98
N LYS A 239 -0.08 8.83 -9.89
CA LYS A 239 -0.83 7.95 -8.99
C LYS A 239 -1.02 8.50 -7.57
N GLY A 240 -0.84 9.81 -7.40
CA GLY A 240 -0.72 10.44 -6.09
C GLY A 240 -1.95 10.32 -5.17
N GLN A 241 -3.14 9.95 -5.67
CA GLN A 241 -4.30 9.76 -4.79
C GLN A 241 -4.27 8.43 -4.05
N VAL A 242 -3.92 7.35 -4.73
CA VAL A 242 -3.87 6.02 -4.09
C VAL A 242 -2.56 5.83 -3.31
N GLU A 243 -1.46 6.49 -3.68
CA GLU A 243 -0.26 6.54 -2.83
C GLU A 243 -0.59 7.15 -1.45
N LYS A 244 -1.40 8.21 -1.44
CA LYS A 244 -1.93 8.79 -0.20
C LYS A 244 -2.87 7.82 0.50
N LEU A 245 -3.69 7.06 -0.22
CA LEU A 245 -4.55 6.03 0.40
C LEU A 245 -3.72 4.96 1.11
N VAL A 246 -2.66 4.44 0.49
CA VAL A 246 -1.78 3.45 1.15
C VAL A 246 -1.18 4.03 2.44
N GLN A 247 -0.77 5.30 2.42
CA GLN A 247 -0.27 5.99 3.61
C GLN A 247 -1.37 6.18 4.67
N THR A 248 -2.55 6.62 4.27
CA THR A 248 -3.72 6.78 5.16
C THR A 248 -4.10 5.44 5.80
N ALA A 249 -4.24 4.37 5.01
CA ALA A 249 -4.60 3.05 5.52
C ALA A 249 -3.58 2.55 6.55
N ARG A 250 -2.28 2.73 6.27
CA ARG A 250 -1.21 2.41 7.23
C ARG A 250 -1.31 3.23 8.51
N ALA A 251 -1.55 4.54 8.42
CA ALA A 251 -1.49 5.43 9.56
C ALA A 251 -2.79 5.46 10.40
N GLN A 252 -3.94 5.24 9.77
CA GLN A 252 -5.25 5.42 10.37
C GLN A 252 -5.94 4.09 10.67
N PHE A 253 -5.83 3.08 9.80
CA PHE A 253 -6.54 1.81 9.96
C PHE A 253 -5.66 0.71 10.58
N LEU A 254 -4.33 0.85 10.48
CA LEU A 254 -3.39 -0.23 10.83
C LEU A 254 -2.41 0.19 11.93
N VAL A 255 -2.77 1.22 12.71
CA VAL A 255 -2.05 1.66 13.90
C VAL A 255 -3.00 1.56 15.10
N PRO A 256 -2.62 0.83 16.17
CA PRO A 256 -1.39 0.04 16.31
C PRO A 256 -1.35 -1.17 15.34
N VAL A 257 -0.19 -1.85 15.25
CA VAL A 257 -0.04 -3.06 14.42
C VAL A 257 -1.15 -4.06 14.74
N PRO A 258 -1.99 -4.45 13.76
CA PRO A 258 -3.12 -5.33 14.02
C PRO A 258 -2.68 -6.70 14.54
N GLN A 259 -3.40 -7.20 15.53
CA GLN A 259 -3.25 -8.56 16.05
C GLN A 259 -4.53 -9.33 15.74
N VAL A 260 -4.42 -10.37 14.92
CA VAL A 260 -5.58 -11.14 14.45
C VAL A 260 -5.25 -12.63 14.40
N SER A 261 -6.26 -13.47 14.57
CA SER A 261 -6.13 -14.93 14.39
C SER A 261 -6.18 -15.33 12.91
N ASP A 262 -6.87 -14.54 12.10
CA ASP A 262 -7.04 -14.77 10.67
C ASP A 262 -7.13 -13.42 9.92
N LEU A 263 -6.67 -13.40 8.67
CA LEU A 263 -6.75 -12.22 7.81
C LEU A 263 -8.18 -11.86 7.42
N GLN A 264 -9.14 -12.79 7.46
CA GLN A 264 -10.55 -12.44 7.23
C GLN A 264 -11.10 -11.50 8.30
N VAL A 265 -10.67 -11.68 9.56
CA VAL A 265 -11.04 -10.77 10.66
C VAL A 265 -10.54 -9.35 10.38
N LEU A 266 -9.28 -9.23 9.94
CA LEU A 266 -8.71 -7.93 9.56
C LEU A 266 -9.41 -7.34 8.33
N ASN A 267 -9.74 -8.17 7.35
CA ASN A 267 -10.45 -7.73 6.14
C ASN A 267 -11.87 -7.22 6.45
N HIS A 268 -12.58 -7.85 7.38
CA HIS A 268 -13.89 -7.37 7.82
C HIS A 268 -13.78 -5.97 8.44
N TYR A 269 -12.84 -5.78 9.37
CA TYR A 269 -12.56 -4.46 9.95
C TYR A 269 -12.17 -3.42 8.89
N LEU A 270 -11.34 -3.78 7.91
CA LEU A 270 -10.95 -2.85 6.83
C LEU A 270 -12.13 -2.45 5.93
N LEU A 271 -13.10 -3.35 5.71
CA LEU A 271 -14.34 -3.01 5.00
C LEU A 271 -15.16 -1.99 5.79
N GLU A 272 -15.32 -2.19 7.10
CA GLU A 272 -15.99 -1.21 7.97
C GLU A 272 -15.30 0.17 7.91
N GLN A 273 -13.96 0.21 7.85
CA GLN A 273 -13.23 1.46 7.65
C GLN A 273 -13.47 2.09 6.27
N CYS A 274 -13.66 1.29 5.23
CA CYS A 274 -14.02 1.78 3.90
C CYS A 274 -15.44 2.37 3.86
N ASP A 275 -16.36 1.78 4.63
CA ASP A 275 -17.73 2.29 4.80
C ASP A 275 -17.72 3.60 5.60
N ALA A 276 -17.03 3.64 6.75
CA ALA A 276 -16.88 4.84 7.56
C ALA A 276 -16.21 6.00 6.80
N TYR A 277 -15.34 5.70 5.84
CA TYR A 277 -14.70 6.71 5.00
C TYR A 277 -15.71 7.49 4.14
N GLU A 278 -16.92 6.97 3.89
CA GLU A 278 -17.96 7.66 3.14
C GLU A 278 -18.38 8.99 3.76
N GLU A 279 -18.28 9.14 5.08
CA GLU A 279 -18.62 10.36 5.80
C GLU A 279 -17.58 11.49 5.60
N THR A 280 -16.43 11.18 5.00
CA THR A 280 -15.39 12.15 4.71
C THR A 280 -15.83 13.10 3.60
N TYR A 281 -15.51 14.39 3.72
CA TYR A 281 -15.76 15.37 2.66
C TYR A 281 -14.75 15.28 1.53
N VAL A 282 -15.22 15.36 0.29
CA VAL A 282 -14.33 15.46 -0.87
C VAL A 282 -13.61 16.81 -0.86
N PRO A 283 -12.28 16.86 -1.05
CA PRO A 283 -11.52 18.10 -0.94
C PRO A 283 -12.08 19.20 -1.86
N LYS A 284 -12.26 20.40 -1.31
CA LYS A 284 -12.79 21.58 -2.01
C LYS A 284 -14.25 21.47 -2.47
N THR A 285 -15.01 20.49 -1.98
CA THR A 285 -16.46 20.40 -2.18
C THR A 285 -17.17 20.43 -0.81
N LYS A 286 -18.51 20.48 -0.83
CA LYS A 286 -19.36 20.30 0.37
C LYS A 286 -20.01 18.92 0.43
N GLU A 287 -19.67 18.04 -0.51
CA GLU A 287 -20.27 16.72 -0.62
C GLU A 287 -19.41 15.69 0.11
N GLN A 288 -20.06 14.74 0.75
CA GLN A 288 -19.40 13.56 1.30
C GLN A 288 -19.04 12.57 0.22
N VAL A 289 -18.07 11.69 0.51
CA VAL A 289 -17.65 10.62 -0.39
C VAL A 289 -18.82 9.70 -0.74
N GLY A 290 -19.66 9.33 0.24
CA GLY A 290 -20.84 8.50 0.01
C GLY A 290 -21.86 9.15 -0.93
N GLU A 291 -22.15 10.44 -0.74
CA GLU A 291 -23.08 11.19 -1.60
C GLU A 291 -22.63 11.22 -3.06
N ARG A 292 -21.34 11.49 -3.31
CA ARG A 292 -20.78 11.46 -4.66
C ARG A 292 -20.69 10.04 -5.22
N PHE A 293 -20.46 9.05 -4.37
CA PHE A 293 -20.43 7.66 -4.80
C PHE A 293 -21.79 7.18 -5.30
N LEU A 294 -22.91 7.62 -4.71
CA LEU A 294 -24.25 7.31 -5.22
C LEU A 294 -24.45 7.80 -6.67
N GLN A 295 -23.90 8.96 -7.01
CA GLN A 295 -23.92 9.50 -8.37
C GLN A 295 -22.99 8.71 -9.29
N GLU A 296 -21.79 8.38 -8.81
CA GLU A 296 -20.78 7.64 -9.57
C GLU A 296 -21.17 6.19 -9.87
N LYS A 297 -21.81 5.51 -8.91
CA LYS A 297 -22.17 4.09 -9.00
C LYS A 297 -23.02 3.78 -10.23
N GLN A 298 -23.90 4.70 -10.63
CA GLN A 298 -24.76 4.55 -11.81
C GLN A 298 -24.01 4.59 -13.14
N GLN A 299 -22.76 5.08 -13.13
CA GLN A 299 -21.93 5.25 -14.32
C GLN A 299 -20.77 4.23 -14.40
N LEU A 300 -20.65 3.37 -13.38
CA LEU A 300 -19.75 2.22 -13.42
C LEU A 300 -20.25 1.19 -14.44
N LEU A 301 -19.32 0.49 -15.08
CA LEU A 301 -19.64 -0.64 -15.94
C LEU A 301 -20.30 -1.75 -15.11
N PRO A 302 -21.32 -2.43 -15.65
CA PRO A 302 -21.95 -3.55 -14.96
C PRO A 302 -20.97 -4.74 -14.88
N ILE A 303 -21.09 -5.52 -13.81
CA ILE A 303 -20.36 -6.78 -13.67
C ILE A 303 -21.11 -7.84 -14.48
N ILE A 304 -20.57 -8.21 -15.66
CA ILE A 304 -21.22 -9.15 -16.61
C ILE A 304 -20.82 -10.60 -16.31
N GLY A 305 -19.66 -10.82 -15.70
CA GLY A 305 -19.19 -12.14 -15.29
C GLY A 305 -18.10 -12.05 -14.23
N THR A 306 -17.77 -13.20 -13.65
CA THR A 306 -16.76 -13.31 -12.60
C THR A 306 -15.56 -14.08 -13.10
N HIS A 307 -14.38 -13.47 -12.98
CA HIS A 307 -13.14 -14.17 -13.28
C HIS A 307 -12.82 -15.13 -12.12
N PRO A 308 -12.42 -16.40 -12.37
CA PRO A 308 -12.12 -17.35 -11.30
C PRO A 308 -10.97 -16.92 -10.37
N CYS A 309 -10.10 -16.04 -10.82
CA CYS A 309 -8.95 -15.53 -10.06
C CYS A 309 -7.99 -16.63 -9.55
N ALA A 310 -7.99 -17.79 -10.22
CA ALA A 310 -7.12 -18.91 -9.89
C ALA A 310 -5.87 -18.97 -10.76
N ARG A 311 -4.73 -19.29 -10.13
CA ARG A 311 -3.50 -19.68 -10.84
C ARG A 311 -3.60 -21.15 -11.24
N LYS A 312 -3.57 -21.43 -12.54
CA LYS A 312 -3.56 -22.81 -13.07
C LYS A 312 -2.15 -23.37 -13.08
N VAL A 313 -1.95 -24.54 -12.48
CA VAL A 313 -0.64 -25.22 -12.39
C VAL A 313 -0.80 -26.69 -12.77
N ARG A 314 0.06 -27.19 -13.67
CA ARG A 314 0.10 -28.62 -14.00
C ARG A 314 0.67 -29.40 -12.82
N ALA A 315 0.10 -30.56 -12.54
CA ALA A 315 0.53 -31.41 -11.45
C ALA A 315 0.34 -32.89 -11.78
N SER A 316 0.85 -33.75 -10.91
CA SER A 316 0.67 -35.20 -10.99
C SER A 316 0.30 -35.74 -9.62
N VAL A 317 -0.54 -36.77 -9.61
CA VAL A 317 -0.89 -37.52 -8.41
C VAL A 317 0.15 -38.62 -8.19
N ASN A 318 0.79 -38.63 -7.03
CA ASN A 318 1.74 -39.70 -6.69
C ASN A 318 1.02 -40.99 -6.25
N SER A 319 1.80 -42.04 -5.93
CA SER A 319 1.26 -43.33 -5.47
C SER A 319 0.59 -43.28 -4.09
N LEU A 320 0.77 -42.19 -3.33
CA LEU A 320 0.12 -41.95 -2.04
C LEU A 320 -1.16 -41.12 -2.18
N SER A 321 -1.63 -40.92 -3.42
CA SER A 321 -2.79 -40.11 -3.76
C SER A 321 -2.66 -38.66 -3.30
N LEU A 322 -1.45 -38.12 -3.42
CA LEU A 322 -1.13 -36.73 -3.11
C LEU A 322 -0.73 -35.95 -4.36
N VAL A 323 -1.11 -34.69 -4.41
CA VAL A 323 -0.68 -33.69 -5.38
C VAL A 323 0.10 -32.60 -4.65
N ASN A 324 1.29 -32.28 -5.16
CA ASN A 324 2.13 -31.23 -4.59
C ASN A 324 1.80 -29.87 -5.21
N PHE A 325 1.59 -28.87 -4.34
CA PHE A 325 1.47 -27.48 -4.73
C PHE A 325 2.37 -26.62 -3.85
N GLU A 326 3.30 -25.90 -4.48
CA GLU A 326 4.37 -25.18 -3.79
C GLU A 326 5.17 -26.13 -2.89
N THR A 327 5.10 -25.98 -1.58
CA THR A 327 5.79 -26.85 -0.62
C THR A 327 4.86 -27.84 0.08
N ASN A 328 3.56 -27.83 -0.22
CA ASN A 328 2.55 -28.59 0.51
C ASN A 328 1.95 -29.68 -0.38
N ALA A 329 1.50 -30.77 0.24
CA ALA A 329 0.87 -31.91 -0.42
C ALA A 329 -0.59 -32.01 -0.03
N TYR A 330 -1.46 -32.23 -1.01
CA TYR A 330 -2.91 -32.30 -0.83
C TYR A 330 -3.43 -33.62 -1.37
N SER A 331 -4.27 -34.29 -0.60
CA SER A 331 -4.83 -35.58 -1.00
C SER A 331 -5.88 -35.47 -2.12
N VAL A 332 -6.02 -36.53 -2.89
CA VAL A 332 -7.09 -36.76 -3.87
C VAL A 332 -7.64 -38.17 -3.70
N PRO A 333 -8.86 -38.47 -4.16
CA PRO A 333 -9.40 -39.82 -4.10
C PRO A 333 -8.43 -40.86 -4.70
N THR A 334 -8.26 -41.99 -4.01
CA THR A 334 -7.24 -43.00 -4.33
C THR A 334 -7.34 -43.58 -5.74
N ARG A 335 -8.54 -43.60 -6.33
CA ARG A 335 -8.79 -43.95 -7.73
C ARG A 335 -7.97 -43.13 -8.75
N TYR A 336 -7.45 -41.96 -8.35
CA TYR A 336 -6.63 -41.09 -9.20
C TYR A 336 -5.12 -41.24 -8.94
N ALA A 337 -4.68 -42.18 -8.09
CA ALA A 337 -3.26 -42.42 -7.82
C ALA A 337 -2.48 -42.68 -9.11
N GLY A 338 -1.33 -42.00 -9.28
CA GLY A 338 -0.46 -42.16 -10.45
C GLY A 338 -0.85 -41.36 -11.70
N ARG A 339 -1.97 -40.62 -11.69
CA ARG A 339 -2.37 -39.74 -12.81
C ARG A 339 -1.35 -38.62 -13.03
N LYS A 340 -1.01 -38.34 -14.30
CA LYS A 340 0.03 -37.35 -14.69
C LYS A 340 -0.53 -36.05 -15.28
N ASP A 341 -1.84 -35.98 -15.41
CA ASP A 341 -2.58 -34.96 -16.13
C ASP A 341 -3.47 -34.12 -15.21
N ALA A 342 -3.15 -34.09 -13.91
CA ALA A 342 -3.85 -33.25 -12.96
C ALA A 342 -3.53 -31.77 -13.18
N GLN A 343 -4.49 -30.90 -12.90
CA GLN A 343 -4.32 -29.45 -12.89
C GLN A 343 -4.84 -28.90 -11.57
N ILE A 344 -4.03 -28.05 -10.93
CA ILE A 344 -4.42 -27.32 -9.74
C ILE A 344 -4.90 -25.94 -10.17
N ASN A 345 -6.13 -25.60 -9.84
CA ASN A 345 -6.61 -24.22 -9.83
C ASN A 345 -6.38 -23.67 -8.41
N ALA A 346 -5.34 -22.87 -8.22
CA ALA A 346 -5.01 -22.31 -6.93
C ALA A 346 -5.59 -20.90 -6.76
N TYR A 347 -6.58 -20.79 -5.88
CA TYR A 347 -7.18 -19.54 -5.45
C TYR A 347 -6.43 -18.99 -4.22
N VAL A 348 -6.84 -17.83 -3.71
CA VAL A 348 -6.22 -17.23 -2.51
C VAL A 348 -6.47 -18.08 -1.27
N ASN A 349 -7.68 -18.57 -1.05
CA ASN A 349 -8.07 -19.28 0.18
C ASN A 349 -8.17 -20.80 0.01
N HIS A 350 -8.24 -21.30 -1.22
CA HIS A 350 -8.43 -22.72 -1.49
C HIS A 350 -7.72 -23.15 -2.77
N ILE A 351 -7.58 -24.46 -2.94
CA ILE A 351 -7.16 -25.07 -4.21
C ILE A 351 -8.22 -26.06 -4.68
N GLU A 352 -8.37 -26.17 -5.99
CA GLU A 352 -9.18 -27.20 -6.64
C GLU A 352 -8.26 -28.05 -7.51
N ILE A 353 -8.36 -29.36 -7.36
CA ILE A 353 -7.58 -30.33 -8.12
C ILE A 353 -8.50 -30.90 -9.18
N ASN A 354 -8.17 -30.65 -10.44
CA ASN A 354 -8.94 -31.04 -11.60
C ASN A 354 -8.23 -32.16 -12.37
N ILE A 355 -8.99 -33.17 -12.79
CA ILE A 355 -8.54 -34.27 -13.65
C ILE A 355 -9.64 -34.49 -14.69
N ASP A 356 -9.27 -34.64 -15.97
CA ASP A 356 -10.22 -34.77 -17.08
C ASP A 356 -11.26 -33.61 -17.14
N GLY A 357 -10.87 -32.42 -16.72
CA GLY A 357 -11.75 -31.24 -16.67
C GLY A 357 -12.72 -31.20 -15.48
N ASN A 358 -12.75 -32.22 -14.63
CA ASN A 358 -13.63 -32.28 -13.46
C ASN A 358 -12.86 -31.97 -12.17
N CYS A 359 -13.48 -31.23 -11.25
CA CYS A 359 -12.94 -31.03 -9.90
C CYS A 359 -13.10 -32.31 -9.09
N VAL A 360 -11.98 -32.95 -8.75
CA VAL A 360 -11.94 -34.22 -8.02
C VAL A 360 -11.63 -34.06 -6.54
N ALA A 361 -11.08 -32.91 -6.14
CA ALA A 361 -10.84 -32.56 -4.74
C ALA A 361 -10.74 -31.05 -4.57
N LYS A 362 -11.21 -30.55 -3.43
CA LYS A 362 -11.11 -29.15 -3.02
C LYS A 362 -10.56 -29.08 -1.60
N HIS A 363 -9.57 -28.21 -1.38
CA HIS A 363 -8.90 -28.06 -0.08
C HIS A 363 -8.75 -26.58 0.28
N GLU A 364 -8.80 -26.25 1.56
CA GLU A 364 -8.27 -24.97 2.03
C GLU A 364 -6.77 -24.88 1.69
N ARG A 365 -6.33 -23.70 1.23
CA ARG A 365 -4.95 -23.50 0.81
C ARG A 365 -4.10 -23.22 2.04
N SER A 366 -3.12 -24.08 2.29
CA SER A 366 -2.09 -23.82 3.29
C SER A 366 -0.95 -22.97 2.72
N TYR A 367 -0.60 -21.91 3.45
CA TYR A 367 0.57 -21.06 3.23
C TYR A 367 1.76 -21.42 4.12
N GLU A 368 1.63 -22.45 4.95
CA GLU A 368 2.74 -23.03 5.68
C GLU A 368 3.66 -23.81 4.75
N LYS A 369 4.72 -24.42 5.31
CA LYS A 369 5.72 -25.15 4.53
C LYS A 369 5.72 -26.63 4.91
N LEU A 370 5.84 -27.49 3.89
CA LEU A 370 6.03 -28.94 4.05
C LEU A 370 4.87 -29.64 4.76
N GLN A 371 3.65 -29.11 4.61
CA GLN A 371 2.45 -29.72 5.17
C GLN A 371 1.87 -30.80 4.26
N GLU A 372 1.25 -31.82 4.87
CA GLU A 372 0.43 -32.83 4.17
C GLU A 372 -1.01 -32.73 4.67
N ILE A 373 -1.92 -32.41 3.76
CA ILE A 373 -3.33 -32.14 4.03
C ILE A 373 -4.16 -33.28 3.47
N PHE A 374 -4.85 -33.99 4.37
CA PHE A 374 -5.56 -35.22 4.06
C PHE A 374 -7.06 -35.03 4.28
N GLU A 375 -7.85 -35.51 3.32
CA GLU A 375 -9.26 -35.82 3.51
C GLU A 375 -9.37 -37.34 3.66
N VAL A 376 -10.01 -37.81 4.73
CA VAL A 376 -10.11 -39.25 5.02
C VAL A 376 -10.90 -39.96 3.91
N ASP A 377 -11.94 -39.30 3.39
CA ASP A 377 -12.83 -39.80 2.35
C ASP A 377 -12.09 -40.20 1.07
N HIS A 378 -10.96 -39.53 0.78
CA HIS A 378 -10.13 -39.86 -0.36
C HIS A 378 -9.52 -41.27 -0.29
N TYR A 379 -9.38 -41.83 0.91
CA TYR A 379 -8.69 -43.09 1.15
C TYR A 379 -9.63 -44.25 1.50
N LEU A 380 -10.95 -44.05 1.59
CA LEU A 380 -11.89 -45.07 2.07
C LEU A 380 -11.79 -46.40 1.30
N ASP A 381 -11.80 -46.35 -0.03
CA ASP A 381 -11.68 -47.55 -0.89
C ASP A 381 -10.40 -48.35 -0.58
N GLU A 382 -9.30 -47.66 -0.31
CA GLU A 382 -8.00 -48.29 -0.03
C GLU A 382 -7.89 -48.77 1.41
N LEU A 383 -8.52 -48.07 2.36
CA LEU A 383 -8.61 -48.48 3.77
C LEU A 383 -9.48 -49.74 3.92
N GLU A 384 -10.55 -49.87 3.13
CA GLU A 384 -11.37 -51.08 3.08
C GLU A 384 -10.58 -52.29 2.58
N ARG A 385 -9.77 -52.11 1.53
CA ARG A 385 -8.88 -53.16 0.99
C ARG A 385 -7.73 -53.51 1.94
N LYS A 386 -7.26 -52.56 2.74
CA LYS A 386 -6.09 -52.70 3.63
C LYS A 386 -6.45 -52.36 5.08
N PRO A 387 -7.33 -53.13 5.75
CA PRO A 387 -7.84 -52.79 7.08
C PRO A 387 -6.75 -52.74 8.16
N ARG A 388 -5.69 -53.54 8.02
CA ARG A 388 -4.53 -53.53 8.92
C ARG A 388 -3.72 -52.23 8.84
N ALA A 389 -3.78 -51.50 7.72
CA ALA A 389 -3.06 -50.24 7.55
C ALA A 389 -3.72 -49.06 8.27
N ILE A 390 -5.01 -49.16 8.63
CA ILE A 390 -5.79 -48.07 9.22
C ILE A 390 -5.11 -47.50 10.48
N GLN A 391 -4.53 -48.35 11.34
CA GLN A 391 -3.86 -47.93 12.59
C GLN A 391 -2.66 -46.99 12.36
N HIS A 392 -1.99 -47.15 11.21
CA HIS A 392 -0.77 -46.43 10.86
C HIS A 392 -0.98 -45.43 9.71
N ALA A 393 -2.18 -45.40 9.12
CA ALA A 393 -2.50 -44.52 8.00
C ALA A 393 -2.47 -43.05 8.46
N ARG A 394 -1.54 -42.27 7.88
CA ARG A 394 -1.42 -40.83 8.14
C ARG A 394 -2.75 -40.07 7.97
N PRO A 395 -3.57 -40.33 6.93
CA PRO A 395 -4.87 -39.67 6.77
C PRO A 395 -5.79 -39.88 7.98
N VAL A 396 -5.83 -41.09 8.55
CA VAL A 396 -6.70 -41.43 9.70
C VAL A 396 -6.12 -40.89 11.00
N ARG A 397 -4.80 -41.06 11.23
CA ARG A 397 -4.16 -40.63 12.47
C ARG A 397 -4.09 -39.11 12.65
N ARG A 398 -3.98 -38.37 11.55
CA ARG A 398 -3.90 -36.90 11.55
C ARG A 398 -5.27 -36.24 11.37
N ALA A 399 -6.30 -37.00 11.01
CA ALA A 399 -7.66 -36.46 10.97
C ALA A 399 -8.15 -36.17 12.39
N ASN A 400 -8.81 -35.02 12.55
CA ASN A 400 -9.45 -34.63 13.80
C ASN A 400 -10.82 -35.34 13.94
N LEU A 401 -10.80 -36.68 13.91
CA LEU A 401 -12.00 -37.50 13.98
C LEU A 401 -12.61 -37.45 15.40
N PRO A 402 -13.95 -37.37 15.52
CA PRO A 402 -14.61 -37.42 16.82
C PRO A 402 -14.21 -38.67 17.63
N PRO A 403 -14.18 -38.59 18.97
CA PRO A 403 -13.83 -39.73 19.83
C PRO A 403 -14.65 -41.00 19.56
N SER A 404 -15.91 -40.84 19.13
CA SER A 404 -16.80 -41.94 18.76
C SER A 404 -16.26 -42.81 17.62
N TYR A 405 -15.58 -42.23 16.63
CA TYR A 405 -14.96 -42.97 15.53
C TYR A 405 -13.74 -43.76 16.00
N GLN A 406 -12.95 -43.20 16.93
CA GLN A 406 -11.83 -43.93 17.53
C GLN A 406 -12.33 -45.11 18.35
N GLU A 407 -13.44 -44.95 19.07
CA GLU A 407 -14.04 -46.02 19.86
C GLU A 407 -14.67 -47.10 18.98
N PHE A 408 -15.42 -46.71 17.94
CA PHE A 408 -15.93 -47.63 16.92
C PHE A 408 -14.80 -48.44 16.28
N TYR A 409 -13.67 -47.79 15.97
CA TYR A 409 -12.52 -48.47 15.40
C TYR A 409 -11.86 -49.44 16.38
N LYS A 410 -11.66 -49.06 17.66
CA LYS A 410 -11.16 -49.96 18.72
C LYS A 410 -12.04 -51.20 18.88
N ARG A 411 -13.37 -51.02 18.90
CA ARG A 411 -14.35 -52.11 18.97
C ARG A 411 -14.35 -52.99 17.73
N SER A 412 -14.04 -52.42 16.57
CA SER A 412 -13.95 -53.17 15.31
C SER A 412 -12.68 -54.02 15.28
N LEU A 413 -11.54 -53.49 15.71
CA LEU A 413 -10.29 -54.26 15.82
C LEU A 413 -10.41 -55.44 16.78
N SER A 414 -11.03 -55.26 17.95
CA SER A 414 -11.20 -56.36 18.92
C SER A 414 -12.08 -57.51 18.42
N LYS A 415 -12.88 -57.29 17.36
CA LYS A 415 -13.64 -58.35 16.68
C LYS A 415 -12.83 -59.11 15.63
N TYR A 416 -11.72 -58.56 15.15
CA TYR A 416 -10.92 -59.12 14.04
C TYR A 416 -9.49 -59.54 14.44
N GLY A 417 -9.12 -59.41 15.73
CA GLY A 417 -7.84 -59.87 16.30
C GLY A 417 -6.92 -58.72 16.65
#